data_AF-A0A2D7AVU9-F1
#
_entry.id   AF-A0A2D7AVU9-F1
#
_cell.length_a   1.000
_cell.length_b   1.000
_cell.length_c   1.000
_cell.angle_alpha   90.00
_cell.angle_beta   90.00
_cell.angle_gamma   90.00
#
_symmetry.space_group_name_H-M   'P 1'
#
loop_
_entity.id
_entity.type
_entity.pdbx_description
1 polymer ?
#
loop_
_entity_poly.entity_id
_entity_poly.type
_entity_poly.pdbx_seq_one_letter_code
_entity_poly.pdbx_strand_id
1 'polypeptide(L)'
;KFGGACPLWNIHDCFATPDQVRTQIIQMPDNTTYFSIARTMSRSEGAFDRPPTKYAIGLGCDIAYAPRLIYAQTLNLPAMQATPIGVNCYMCDRNNCPSRAHAPLNKKLVFDTRSRGISVFSFEHD
;
A
#
# COMPACT_ATOMS: atom_id res chain seq x y z
N LYS A 1 0.19 -1.76 15.48
CA LYS A 1 -1.18 -2.11 15.90
C LYS A 1 -2.25 -1.32 15.14
N PHE A 2 -1.99 -0.07 14.73
CA PHE A 2 -2.86 0.69 13.82
C PHE A 2 -2.05 1.03 12.57
N GLY A 3 -2.44 0.51 11.40
CA GLY A 3 -1.68 0.67 10.17
C GLY A 3 -2.15 -0.24 9.03
N GLY A 4 -1.68 0.03 7.81
CA GLY A 4 -2.01 -0.74 6.62
C GLY A 4 -3.13 -0.16 5.77
N ALA A 5 -3.59 1.07 6.02
CA ALA A 5 -4.69 1.69 5.30
C ALA A 5 -4.26 2.52 4.07
N CYS A 6 -2.99 2.44 3.68
CA CYS A 6 -2.52 3.14 2.48
C CYS A 6 -3.06 2.46 1.21
N PRO A 7 -3.83 3.17 0.36
CA PRO A 7 -4.45 2.56 -0.82
C PRO A 7 -3.46 2.14 -1.90
N LEU A 8 -2.21 2.63 -1.83
CA LEU A 8 -1.13 2.24 -2.74
C LEU A 8 -0.57 0.84 -2.43
N TRP A 9 -0.94 0.24 -1.30
CA TRP A 9 -0.54 -1.11 -0.96
C TRP A 9 -1.43 -2.13 -1.69
N ASN A 10 -0.79 -3.07 -2.40
CA ASN A 10 -1.44 -4.06 -3.28
C ASN A 10 -2.55 -4.87 -2.61
N ILE A 11 -2.54 -5.05 -1.29
CA ILE A 11 -3.58 -5.78 -0.55
C ILE A 11 -4.98 -5.21 -0.81
N HIS A 12 -5.09 -3.89 -0.99
CA HIS A 12 -6.38 -3.23 -1.24
C HIS A 12 -6.83 -3.40 -2.68
N ASP A 13 -5.90 -3.47 -3.62
CA ASP A 13 -6.17 -3.64 -5.05
C ASP A 13 -6.44 -5.11 -5.44
N CYS A 14 -6.09 -6.07 -4.57
CA CYS A 14 -6.35 -7.49 -4.82
C CYS A 14 -7.83 -7.81 -5.06
N PHE A 15 -8.77 -7.02 -4.53
CA PHE A 15 -10.20 -7.22 -4.76
C PHE A 15 -10.62 -6.93 -6.22
N ALA A 16 -9.83 -6.15 -6.96
CA ALA A 16 -10.07 -5.89 -8.39
C ALA A 16 -9.78 -7.11 -9.27
N THR A 17 -8.87 -7.98 -8.84
CA THR A 17 -8.51 -9.23 -9.52
C THR A 17 -8.59 -10.41 -8.55
N PRO A 18 -9.81 -10.88 -8.22
CA PRO A 18 -10.00 -11.97 -7.27
C PRO A 18 -9.22 -13.23 -7.64
N ASP A 19 -8.74 -13.93 -6.62
CA ASP A 19 -8.01 -15.20 -6.66
C ASP A 19 -6.67 -15.14 -7.42
N GLN A 20 -6.24 -13.97 -7.88
CA GLN A 20 -4.91 -13.76 -8.45
C GLN A 20 -3.91 -13.34 -7.37
N VAL A 21 -2.74 -13.96 -7.39
CA VAL A 21 -1.62 -13.54 -6.53
C VAL A 21 -1.01 -12.28 -7.12
N ARG A 22 -0.91 -11.24 -6.30
CA ARG A 22 -0.25 -9.99 -6.64
C ARG A 22 1.01 -9.79 -5.83
N THR A 23 2.07 -9.34 -6.48
CA THR A 23 3.35 -9.02 -5.85
C THR A 23 3.65 -7.54 -6.01
N GLN A 24 4.32 -6.96 -5.02
CA GLN A 24 4.70 -5.54 -5.03
C GLN A 24 5.95 -5.36 -4.18
N ILE A 25 6.88 -4.51 -4.63
CA ILE A 25 7.92 -3.97 -3.76
C ILE A 25 7.39 -2.66 -3.18
N ILE A 26 7.35 -2.56 -1.86
CA ILE A 26 6.83 -1.40 -1.12
C ILE A 26 7.96 -0.78 -0.30
N GLN A 27 8.01 0.55 -0.26
CA GLN A 27 8.96 1.30 0.57
C GLN A 27 8.20 2.13 1.59
N MET A 28 8.53 1.93 2.86
CA MET A 28 7.98 2.66 3.98
C MET A 28 8.59 4.07 4.09
N PRO A 29 7.96 5.00 4.84
CA PRO A 29 8.49 6.35 5.01
C PRO A 29 9.91 6.40 5.63
N ASP A 30 10.30 5.39 6.40
CA ASP A 30 11.64 5.22 6.98
C ASP A 30 12.67 4.61 6.01
N ASN A 31 12.31 4.48 4.72
CA ASN A 31 13.11 3.88 3.65
C ASN A 31 13.35 2.37 3.75
N THR A 32 12.76 1.69 4.73
CA THR A 32 12.74 0.23 4.74
C THR A 32 11.91 -0.29 3.57
N THR A 33 12.40 -1.34 2.92
CA THR A 33 11.80 -1.88 1.69
C THR A 33 11.38 -3.33 1.92
N TYR A 34 10.15 -3.65 1.56
CA TYR A 34 9.55 -4.96 1.74
C TYR A 34 9.04 -5.51 0.41
N PHE A 35 9.08 -6.84 0.29
CA PHE A 35 8.36 -7.56 -0.75
C PHE A 35 7.01 -8.00 -0.19
N SER A 36 5.93 -7.56 -0.83
CA SER A 36 4.56 -7.86 -0.44
C SER A 36 3.89 -8.77 -1.44
N ILE A 37 3.26 -9.82 -0.94
CA ILE A 37 2.43 -10.76 -1.69
C ILE A 37 1.01 -10.63 -1.14
N ALA A 38 0.02 -10.47 -2.01
CA ALA A 38 -1.37 -10.42 -1.59
C ALA A 38 -2.28 -11.21 -2.52
N ARG A 39 -3.33 -11.83 -1.97
CA ARG A 39 -4.34 -12.58 -2.71
C ARG A 39 -5.67 -12.48 -1.98
N THR A 40 -6.78 -12.44 -2.72
CA THR A 40 -8.08 -12.66 -2.09
C THR A 40 -8.34 -14.13 -1.84
N MET A 41 -9.23 -14.41 -0.89
CA MET A 41 -9.86 -15.71 -0.73
C MET A 41 -11.34 -15.51 -0.42
N SER A 42 -12.16 -16.47 -0.85
CA SER A 42 -13.58 -16.52 -0.50
C SER A 42 -13.84 -17.75 0.35
N ARG A 43 -14.61 -17.63 1.43
CA ARG A 43 -15.03 -18.80 2.22
C ARG A 43 -16.30 -19.39 1.59
N SER A 44 -16.28 -20.69 1.31
CA SER A 44 -17.26 -21.39 0.48
C SER A 44 -18.58 -21.65 1.22
N GLU A 45 -19.39 -20.61 1.42
CA GLU A 45 -20.80 -20.69 1.85
C GLU A 45 -21.60 -19.48 1.30
N GLY A 46 -21.53 -19.26 -0.01
CA GLY A 46 -22.31 -18.21 -0.68
C GLY A 46 -23.60 -18.77 -1.29
N ALA A 47 -24.71 -18.07 -1.11
CA ALA A 47 -25.96 -18.24 -1.85
C ALA A 47 -26.33 -16.94 -2.59
N PHE A 48 -27.32 -16.97 -3.47
CA PHE A 48 -27.76 -15.77 -4.21
C PHE A 48 -28.18 -14.62 -3.27
N ASP A 49 -28.89 -14.95 -2.19
CA ASP A 49 -29.35 -14.03 -1.15
C ASP A 49 -28.31 -13.83 -0.02
N ARG A 50 -27.21 -14.58 -0.04
CA ARG A 50 -26.13 -14.51 0.94
C ARG A 50 -24.76 -14.60 0.25
N PRO A 51 -24.27 -13.49 -0.33
CA PRO A 51 -22.97 -13.48 -0.99
C PRO A 51 -21.85 -13.95 -0.06
N PRO A 52 -20.85 -14.71 -0.56
CA PRO A 52 -19.78 -15.22 0.28
C PRO A 52 -18.90 -14.07 0.79
N THR A 53 -18.41 -14.20 2.02
CA THR A 53 -17.44 -13.25 2.56
C THR A 53 -16.11 -13.39 1.81
N LYS A 54 -15.61 -12.24 1.33
CA LYS A 54 -14.30 -12.12 0.69
C LYS A 54 -13.29 -11.54 1.67
N TYR A 55 -12.11 -12.12 1.70
CA TYR A 55 -10.98 -11.66 2.48
C TYR A 55 -9.80 -11.36 1.55
N ALA A 56 -8.88 -10.52 1.99
CA ALA A 56 -7.57 -10.37 1.39
C ALA A 56 -6.51 -10.78 2.40
N ILE A 57 -5.60 -11.66 2.00
CA ILE A 57 -4.44 -12.06 2.79
C ILE A 57 -3.22 -11.42 2.17
N GLY A 58 -2.48 -10.66 3.00
CA GLY A 58 -1.18 -10.11 2.66
C GLY A 58 -0.08 -10.79 3.48
N LEU A 59 1.00 -11.17 2.80
CA LEU A 59 2.27 -11.58 3.39
C LEU A 59 3.33 -10.55 3.00
N GLY A 60 4.28 -10.29 3.91
CA GLY A 60 5.36 -9.35 3.67
C GLY A 60 6.66 -9.84 4.32
N CYS A 61 7.78 -9.63 3.64
CA CYS A 61 9.11 -9.83 4.20
C CYS A 61 10.04 -8.70 3.78
N ASP A 62 11.15 -8.53 4.49
CA ASP A 62 12.23 -7.64 4.03
C ASP A 62 12.66 -8.04 2.62
N ILE A 63 12.96 -7.05 1.77
CA ILE A 63 13.35 -7.28 0.39
C ILE A 63 14.58 -8.19 0.27
N ALA A 64 15.48 -8.19 1.27
CA ALA A 64 16.64 -9.08 1.32
C ALA A 64 16.27 -10.58 1.34
N TYR A 65 15.08 -10.93 1.83
CA TYR A 65 14.59 -12.31 1.85
C TYR A 65 13.74 -12.67 0.62
N ALA A 66 13.32 -11.69 -0.18
CA ALA A 66 12.48 -11.92 -1.35
C ALA A 66 13.05 -12.94 -2.36
N PRO A 67 14.37 -12.99 -2.66
CA PRO A 67 14.92 -14.00 -3.57
C PRO A 67 14.69 -15.46 -3.15
N ARG A 68 14.30 -15.72 -1.90
CA ARG A 68 13.98 -17.06 -1.39
C ARG A 68 12.53 -17.48 -1.69
N LEU A 69 11.70 -16.58 -2.21
CA LEU A 69 10.29 -16.81 -2.46
C LEU A 69 10.07 -17.14 -3.95
N ILE A 70 9.26 -18.16 -4.23
CA ILE A 70 8.87 -18.51 -5.61
C ILE A 70 8.24 -17.33 -6.35
N TYR A 71 7.51 -16.48 -5.62
CA TYR A 71 6.84 -15.29 -6.14
C TYR A 71 7.80 -14.18 -6.63
N ALA A 72 9.08 -14.25 -6.27
CA ALA A 72 10.10 -13.33 -6.72
C ALA A 72 11.04 -13.92 -7.78
N GLN A 73 10.95 -15.22 -8.06
CA GLN A 73 11.94 -15.94 -8.88
C GLN A 73 12.06 -15.37 -10.30
N THR A 74 10.95 -14.95 -10.90
CA THR A 74 10.90 -14.40 -12.26
C THR A 74 11.01 -12.88 -12.30
N LEU A 75 11.15 -12.23 -11.15
CA LEU A 75 11.19 -10.77 -11.03
C LEU A 75 12.64 -10.28 -10.99
N ASN A 76 12.95 -9.27 -11.79
CA ASN A 76 14.21 -8.54 -11.67
C ASN A 76 14.12 -7.53 -10.52
N LEU A 77 14.21 -8.01 -9.27
CA LEU A 77 14.01 -7.18 -8.07
C LEU A 77 14.86 -5.89 -8.07
N PRO A 78 16.15 -5.88 -8.46
CA PRO A 78 16.94 -4.66 -8.52
C PRO A 78 16.45 -3.61 -9.53
N ALA A 79 15.76 -4.03 -10.60
CA ALA A 79 15.22 -3.12 -11.62
C ALA A 79 13.80 -2.65 -11.31
N MET A 80 13.13 -3.25 -10.33
CA MET A 80 11.76 -2.91 -9.97
C MET A 80 11.73 -1.66 -9.07
N GLN A 81 10.91 -0.69 -9.45
CA GLN A 81 10.72 0.51 -8.62
C GLN A 81 9.84 0.19 -7.41
N ALA A 82 10.34 0.48 -6.21
CA ALA A 82 9.57 0.35 -4.99
C ALA A 82 8.45 1.40 -4.95
N THR A 83 7.22 0.95 -4.67
CA THR A 83 6.09 1.86 -4.50
C THR A 83 6.21 2.56 -3.15
N PRO A 84 6.27 3.90 -3.10
CA PRO A 84 6.36 4.64 -1.85
C PRO A 84 5.00 4.62 -1.14
N ILE A 85 4.86 3.76 -0.12
CA ILE A 85 3.64 3.68 0.69
C ILE A 85 3.83 4.37 2.04
N GLY A 86 2.75 4.44 2.82
CA GLY A 86 2.77 4.86 4.22
C GLY A 86 1.95 3.91 5.09
N VAL A 87 1.97 4.12 6.41
CA VAL A 87 1.18 3.33 7.36
C VAL A 87 -0.32 3.61 7.18
N ASN A 88 -0.68 4.89 7.12
CA ASN A 88 -2.00 5.43 6.81
C ASN A 88 -1.83 6.94 6.50
N CYS A 89 -2.85 7.62 5.97
CA CYS A 89 -2.72 9.04 5.61
C CYS A 89 -2.43 9.95 6.82
N TYR A 90 -3.02 9.67 7.98
CA TYR A 90 -2.87 10.47 9.21
C TYR A 90 -1.45 10.46 9.79
N MET A 91 -0.64 9.46 9.46
CA MET A 91 0.72 9.28 9.96
C MET A 91 1.78 9.23 8.85
N CYS A 92 1.39 9.51 7.60
CA CYS A 92 2.31 9.46 6.47
C CYS A 92 2.90 10.84 6.21
N ASP A 93 4.24 10.94 6.23
CA ASP A 93 4.96 12.20 6.02
C ASP A 93 5.25 12.52 4.54
N ARG A 94 4.83 11.67 3.59
CA ARG A 94 5.08 11.89 2.16
C ARG A 94 4.23 13.04 1.59
N ASN A 95 4.83 14.18 1.29
CA ASN A 95 4.11 15.37 0.81
C ASN A 95 3.45 15.17 -0.57
N ASN A 96 4.16 14.56 -1.51
CA ASN A 96 3.74 14.45 -2.92
C ASN A 96 2.97 13.16 -3.22
N CYS A 97 1.99 12.79 -2.38
CA CYS A 97 1.18 11.59 -2.56
C CYS A 97 -0.14 11.90 -3.29
N PRO A 98 -0.34 11.44 -4.54
CA PRO A 98 -1.59 11.70 -5.28
C PRO A 98 -2.81 10.97 -4.69
N SER A 99 -2.58 9.90 -3.92
CA SER A 99 -3.64 9.11 -3.28
C SER A 99 -3.90 9.51 -1.82
N ARG A 100 -3.41 10.66 -1.36
CA ARG A 100 -3.63 11.12 0.01
C ARG A 100 -5.10 11.49 0.22
N ALA A 101 -5.76 10.75 1.11
CA ALA A 101 -7.16 10.98 1.47
C ALA A 101 -7.35 11.91 2.69
N HIS A 102 -6.38 11.94 3.61
CA HIS A 102 -6.46 12.74 4.83
C HIS A 102 -5.17 13.51 5.12
N ALA A 103 -5.32 14.65 5.79
CA ALA A 103 -4.23 15.43 6.35
C ALA A 103 -3.49 14.64 7.44
N PRO A 104 -2.15 14.71 7.50
CA PRO A 104 -1.39 14.16 8.62
C PRO A 104 -1.75 14.89 9.93
N LEU A 105 -1.89 14.14 11.03
CA LEU A 105 -2.26 14.70 12.34
C LEU A 105 -1.05 15.28 13.08
N ASN A 106 0.15 14.84 12.74
CA ASN A 106 1.41 15.18 13.37
C ASN A 106 2.15 16.32 12.66
N LYS A 107 1.56 16.97 11.66
CA LYS A 107 2.22 18.01 10.85
C LYS A 107 1.36 19.25 10.74
N LYS A 108 2.03 20.40 10.60
CA LYS A 108 1.38 21.69 10.37
C LYS A 108 1.04 21.85 8.90
N LEU A 109 -0.24 22.08 8.60
CA LEU A 109 -0.70 22.30 7.24
C LEU A 109 -0.24 23.67 6.73
N VAL A 110 0.19 23.68 5.47
CA VAL A 110 0.61 24.88 4.76
C VAL A 110 -0.38 25.12 3.63
N PHE A 111 -0.91 26.33 3.58
CA PHE A 111 -1.85 26.75 2.54
C PHE A 111 -1.24 27.91 1.77
N ASP A 112 -1.11 27.73 0.45
CA ASP A 112 -0.74 28.79 -0.47
C ASP A 112 -1.83 28.90 -1.55
N THR A 113 -2.51 30.04 -1.55
CA THR A 113 -3.61 30.35 -2.48
C THR A 113 -3.19 30.35 -3.96
N ARG A 114 -1.88 30.42 -4.26
CA ARG A 114 -1.35 30.52 -5.62
C ARG A 114 -0.76 29.22 -6.14
N SER A 115 -0.66 28.18 -5.30
CA SER A 115 -0.10 26.89 -5.70
C SER A 115 -1.11 25.76 -5.57
N ARG A 116 -0.92 24.75 -6.43
CA ARG A 116 -1.67 23.50 -6.38
C ARG A 116 -0.68 22.34 -6.38
N GLY A 117 -0.63 21.60 -5.28
CA GLY A 117 0.22 20.42 -5.14
C GLY A 117 -0.36 19.18 -5.83
N ILE A 118 0.45 18.11 -5.84
CA ILE A 118 0.01 16.76 -6.24
C ILE A 118 -1.02 16.21 -5.24
N SER A 119 -0.77 16.44 -3.95
CA SER A 119 -1.68 16.12 -2.86
C SER A 119 -2.63 17.30 -2.60
N VAL A 120 -3.85 17.00 -2.14
CA VAL A 120 -4.81 18.01 -1.67
C VAL A 120 -4.29 18.71 -0.40
N PHE A 121 -3.46 18.04 0.38
CA PHE A 121 -2.87 18.57 1.61
C PHE A 121 -1.37 18.81 1.42
N SER A 122 -0.92 20.04 1.72
CA SER A 122 0.48 20.43 1.84
C SER A 122 0.81 20.67 3.30
N PHE A 123 2.01 20.28 3.75
CA PHE A 123 2.44 20.44 5.13
C PHE A 123 3.98 20.58 5.22
N GLU A 124 4.45 21.14 6.34
CA GLU A 124 5.87 21.33 6.62
C GLU A 124 6.61 19.97 6.62
N HIS A 125 7.80 19.92 6.00
CA HIS A 125 8.77 18.84 6.22
C HIS A 125 9.65 19.24 7.40
N ASP A 126 9.88 18.30 8.32
CA ASP A 126 10.91 18.47 9.35
C ASP A 126 12.29 18.25 8.73
#